data_AF-A0A355UQ32-F1
#
_entry.id   AF-A0A355UQ32-F1
#
_cell.length_a   1.000
_cell.length_b   1.000
_cell.length_c   1.000
_cell.angle_alpha   90.00
_cell.angle_beta   90.00
_cell.angle_gamma   90.00
#
_symmetry.space_group_name_H-M   'P 1'
#
loop_
_entity.id
_entity.type
_entity.pdbx_description
1 polymer ?
#
loop_
_entity_poly.entity_id
_entity_poly.type
_entity_poly.pdbx_seq_one_letter_code
_entity_poly.pdbx_strand_id
1 'polypeptide(L)'
;GAIHTYLELYSRYCLDLVPRVALIVADCADEHGNLYTGPNTEDTPIVVEATQFKQGIVIAQVKEIAKKLPRVDIPGDWVDFVIPTGKPCYLDPLFTRDPAKINEKQILMAMLVLKGIYAEYGVTKLNHGIGYATAAIELILPTYGVELGLKGKVATHWALNPHPTMIPAIESGFVQNIFSFGSEVGMEKYIEKRPDVFAIGPDGSLRSNRMICQAIGHYAIDLFIGATLQIDQDGNSSTATKGRISGFGGAPNMGTNAGGRRHWTEAWGKTGEGYGMNSALDGEMPRGRKLVVQMLETRHAKGPNFVERLDAWDLAEAAGLPLPPVMIYGSDVSHIVSEEGIAYLYRARSLEERRAAIRAIAGDTPLGQKNDPAEKKALREAGIVKTPEDLGIDVSRANRDLLAAQNLEDLVRWSGGLYEVPAKFR
;
A
#
# COMPACT_ATOMS: atom_id res chain seq x y z
N GLY A 1 0.16 21.53 -13.94
CA GLY A 1 -0.71 20.52 -13.30
C GLY A 1 -0.23 20.27 -11.89
N ALA A 2 -0.80 19.28 -11.20
CA ALA A 2 -0.32 18.80 -9.89
C ALA A 2 -0.18 17.28 -9.93
N ILE A 3 0.48 16.71 -8.93
CA ILE A 3 0.55 15.26 -8.75
C ILE A 3 -0.54 14.90 -7.75
N HIS A 4 -1.49 14.06 -8.15
CA HIS A 4 -2.62 13.66 -7.32
C HIS A 4 -2.47 12.24 -6.81
N THR A 5 -3.11 11.95 -5.68
CA THR A 5 -3.47 10.56 -5.39
C THR A 5 -4.71 10.15 -6.20
N TYR A 6 -4.89 8.85 -6.45
CA TYR A 6 -5.96 8.34 -7.32
C TYR A 6 -7.35 8.90 -6.95
N LEU A 7 -7.76 8.76 -5.69
CA LEU A 7 -9.10 9.15 -5.25
C LEU A 7 -9.34 10.67 -5.33
N GLU A 8 -8.29 11.46 -5.12
CA GLU A 8 -8.33 12.91 -5.30
C GLU A 8 -8.58 13.27 -6.77
N LEU A 9 -7.84 12.66 -7.70
CA LEU A 9 -8.03 12.90 -9.13
C LEU A 9 -9.44 12.51 -9.60
N TYR A 10 -9.94 11.36 -9.15
CA TYR A 10 -11.29 10.91 -9.48
C TYR A 10 -12.36 11.87 -8.95
N SER A 11 -12.16 12.40 -7.75
CA SER A 11 -13.07 13.41 -7.17
C SER A 11 -13.11 14.68 -8.02
N ARG A 12 -11.97 15.07 -8.59
CA ARG A 12 -11.88 16.24 -9.47
C ARG A 12 -12.52 16.02 -10.83
N TYR A 13 -12.54 14.79 -11.36
CA TYR A 13 -13.30 14.47 -12.58
C TYR A 13 -14.80 14.77 -12.43
N CYS A 14 -15.34 14.73 -11.22
CA CYS A 14 -16.75 15.07 -10.97
C CYS A 14 -16.97 16.56 -10.64
N LEU A 15 -15.91 17.39 -10.55
CA LEU A 15 -15.99 18.76 -10.08
C LEU A 15 -15.34 19.77 -11.03
N ASP A 16 -14.00 19.84 -11.03
CA ASP A 16 -13.24 20.92 -11.69
C ASP A 16 -12.28 20.44 -12.80
N LEU A 17 -12.13 19.12 -12.95
CA LEU A 17 -11.40 18.47 -14.04
C LEU A 17 -12.33 17.55 -14.85
N VAL A 18 -13.55 18.00 -15.11
CA VAL A 18 -14.56 17.21 -15.81
C VAL A 18 -14.05 16.77 -17.19
N PRO A 19 -13.87 15.45 -17.42
CA PRO A 19 -13.32 14.95 -18.68
C PRO A 19 -14.30 15.18 -19.83
N ARG A 20 -13.76 15.62 -20.98
CA ARG A 20 -14.51 15.78 -22.24
C ARG A 20 -14.49 14.50 -23.06
N VAL A 21 -13.46 13.69 -22.90
CA VAL A 21 -13.25 12.43 -23.59
C VAL A 21 -12.64 11.43 -22.62
N ALA A 22 -13.14 10.20 -22.61
CA ALA A 22 -12.53 9.07 -21.93
C ALA A 22 -12.16 7.99 -22.96
N LEU A 23 -10.89 7.60 -22.95
CA LEU A 23 -10.39 6.46 -23.71
C LEU A 23 -10.15 5.34 -22.71
N ILE A 24 -11.01 4.33 -22.74
CA ILE A 24 -10.98 3.23 -21.79
C ILE A 24 -10.73 1.90 -22.50
N VAL A 25 -10.48 0.87 -21.70
CA VAL A 25 -10.22 -0.48 -22.18
C VAL A 25 -11.13 -1.45 -21.43
N ALA A 26 -11.71 -2.39 -22.16
CA ALA A 26 -12.46 -3.52 -21.62
C ALA A 26 -12.02 -4.80 -22.34
N ASP A 27 -12.31 -5.97 -21.76
CA ASP A 27 -11.94 -7.24 -22.38
C ASP A 27 -12.82 -7.50 -23.61
N CYS A 28 -14.15 -7.44 -23.44
CA CYS A 28 -15.10 -7.55 -24.54
C CYS A 28 -16.32 -6.64 -24.36
N ALA A 29 -17.06 -6.44 -25.44
CA ALA A 29 -18.34 -5.74 -25.44
C ALA A 29 -19.42 -6.55 -26.17
N ASP A 30 -20.69 -6.19 -26.01
CA ASP A 30 -21.78 -6.71 -26.85
C ASP A 30 -22.25 -5.70 -27.90
N GLU A 31 -23.25 -6.09 -28.70
CA GLU A 31 -23.83 -5.24 -29.75
C GLU A 31 -24.58 -4.01 -29.21
N HIS A 32 -24.89 -3.96 -27.92
CA HIS A 32 -25.53 -2.85 -27.25
C HIS A 32 -24.52 -1.90 -26.58
N GLY A 33 -23.22 -2.16 -26.74
CA GLY A 33 -22.15 -1.36 -26.15
C GLY A 33 -21.89 -1.66 -24.67
N ASN A 34 -22.55 -2.66 -24.07
CA ASN A 34 -22.22 -3.08 -22.71
C ASN A 34 -20.78 -3.60 -22.69
N LEU A 35 -20.04 -3.30 -21.63
CA LEU A 35 -18.65 -3.73 -21.50
C LEU A 35 -18.49 -4.75 -20.38
N TYR A 36 -17.67 -5.76 -20.64
CA TYR A 36 -17.07 -6.62 -19.64
C TYR A 36 -15.59 -6.23 -19.51
N THR A 37 -15.22 -5.68 -18.36
CA THR A 37 -13.84 -5.30 -17.99
C THR A 37 -13.11 -6.44 -17.27
N GLY A 38 -13.86 -7.41 -16.73
CA GLY A 38 -13.33 -8.58 -16.05
C GLY A 38 -12.53 -8.24 -14.79
N PRO A 39 -11.47 -9.01 -14.48
CA PRO A 39 -10.60 -8.77 -13.32
C PRO A 39 -9.99 -7.36 -13.27
N ASN A 40 -9.89 -6.68 -14.41
CA ASN A 40 -9.23 -5.39 -14.60
C ASN A 40 -10.24 -4.23 -14.70
N THR A 41 -11.34 -4.29 -13.94
CA THR A 41 -12.30 -3.18 -13.81
C THR A 41 -11.62 -1.88 -13.40
N GLU A 42 -10.82 -1.93 -12.33
CA GLU A 42 -9.92 -0.85 -11.93
C GLU A 42 -10.60 0.53 -11.79
N ASP A 43 -10.20 1.50 -12.59
CA ASP A 43 -10.67 2.89 -12.56
C ASP A 43 -11.85 3.13 -13.49
N THR A 44 -12.12 2.19 -14.39
CA THR A 44 -13.05 2.37 -15.51
C THR A 44 -14.41 2.92 -15.09
N PRO A 45 -15.07 2.42 -14.01
CA PRO A 45 -16.39 2.90 -13.64
C PRO A 45 -16.45 4.41 -13.40
N ILE A 46 -15.51 4.96 -12.62
CA ILE A 46 -15.54 6.39 -12.26
C ILE A 46 -15.12 7.29 -13.42
N VAL A 47 -14.18 6.83 -14.26
CA VAL A 47 -13.77 7.58 -15.46
C VAL A 47 -14.92 7.67 -16.46
N VAL A 48 -15.64 6.57 -16.69
CA VAL A 48 -16.80 6.53 -17.57
C VAL A 48 -17.93 7.41 -17.02
N GLU A 49 -18.30 7.23 -15.75
CA GLU A 49 -19.40 7.96 -15.13
C GLU A 49 -19.16 9.47 -15.15
N ALA A 50 -17.96 9.92 -14.74
CA ALA A 50 -17.62 11.34 -14.73
C ALA A 50 -17.61 11.98 -16.13
N THR A 51 -17.33 11.18 -17.17
CA THR A 51 -17.32 11.65 -18.57
C THR A 51 -18.73 11.69 -19.15
N GLN A 52 -19.45 10.57 -19.10
CA GLN A 52 -20.72 10.42 -19.80
C GLN A 52 -21.79 11.37 -19.24
N PHE A 53 -21.92 11.44 -17.91
CA PHE A 53 -22.97 12.23 -17.27
C PHE A 53 -22.69 13.74 -17.27
N LYS A 54 -21.67 14.17 -18.01
CA LYS A 54 -21.34 15.56 -18.33
C LYS A 54 -21.25 15.83 -19.84
N GLN A 55 -21.90 14.98 -20.64
CA GLN A 55 -21.94 15.08 -22.11
C GLN A 55 -20.55 15.02 -22.73
N GLY A 56 -19.64 14.26 -22.12
CA GLY A 56 -18.37 13.87 -22.72
C GLY A 56 -18.55 12.72 -23.71
N ILE A 57 -17.44 12.24 -24.28
CA ILE A 57 -17.42 11.10 -25.20
C ILE A 57 -16.62 9.95 -24.59
N VAL A 58 -17.20 8.76 -24.51
CA VAL A 58 -16.57 7.54 -24.01
C VAL A 58 -16.28 6.59 -25.18
N ILE A 59 -15.00 6.29 -25.38
CA ILE A 59 -14.52 5.36 -26.41
C ILE A 59 -13.87 4.16 -25.72
N ALA A 60 -14.40 2.97 -25.96
CA ALA A 60 -13.90 1.73 -25.39
C ALA A 60 -13.15 0.89 -26.43
N GLN A 61 -11.87 0.65 -26.16
CA GLN A 61 -11.10 -0.38 -26.85
C GLN A 61 -11.45 -1.75 -26.27
N VAL A 62 -11.80 -2.72 -27.11
CA VAL A 62 -12.07 -4.10 -26.71
C VAL A 62 -11.29 -5.10 -27.56
N LYS A 63 -11.11 -6.32 -27.06
CA LYS A 63 -10.58 -7.41 -27.87
C LYS A 63 -11.58 -7.78 -28.98
N GLU A 64 -12.83 -7.99 -28.61
CA GLU A 64 -13.89 -8.44 -29.52
C GLU A 64 -15.29 -7.98 -29.10
N ILE A 65 -16.23 -8.00 -30.05
CA ILE A 65 -17.67 -7.91 -29.77
C ILE A 65 -18.20 -9.34 -29.60
N ALA A 66 -18.56 -9.72 -28.39
CA ALA A 66 -19.05 -11.03 -28.02
C ALA A 66 -20.58 -11.11 -28.18
N LYS A 67 -21.09 -12.32 -28.50
CA LYS A 67 -22.53 -12.59 -28.54
C LYS A 67 -23.19 -12.54 -27.17
N LYS A 68 -22.43 -12.87 -26.12
CA LYS A 68 -22.88 -12.87 -24.73
C LYS A 68 -21.70 -12.52 -23.84
N LEU A 69 -21.90 -11.52 -22.98
CA LEU A 69 -20.91 -11.15 -21.98
C LEU A 69 -20.96 -12.07 -20.76
N PRO A 70 -19.82 -12.32 -20.08
CA PRO A 70 -19.80 -13.01 -18.79
C PRO A 70 -20.62 -12.26 -17.73
N ARG A 71 -20.44 -10.93 -17.66
CA ARG A 71 -21.26 -9.98 -16.91
C ARG A 71 -21.16 -8.59 -17.54
N VAL A 72 -22.03 -7.67 -17.12
CA VAL A 72 -21.96 -6.26 -17.50
C VAL A 72 -21.27 -5.48 -16.39
N ASP A 73 -20.11 -4.90 -16.70
CA ASP A 73 -19.33 -4.05 -15.81
C ASP A 73 -19.60 -2.56 -16.01
N ILE A 74 -19.81 -2.16 -17.26
CA ILE A 74 -20.19 -0.82 -17.68
C ILE A 74 -21.42 -0.96 -18.60
N PRO A 75 -22.55 -0.31 -18.27
CA PRO A 75 -23.74 -0.31 -19.13
C PRO A 75 -23.47 0.34 -20.49
N GLY A 76 -24.09 -0.17 -21.55
CA GLY A 76 -23.93 0.34 -22.91
C GLY A 76 -24.37 1.79 -23.10
N ASP A 77 -25.37 2.24 -22.33
CA ASP A 77 -25.83 3.64 -22.31
C ASP A 77 -24.73 4.62 -21.83
N TRP A 78 -23.63 4.10 -21.29
CA TRP A 78 -22.50 4.89 -20.79
C TRP A 78 -21.34 4.99 -21.80
N VAL A 79 -21.49 4.39 -22.98
CA VAL A 79 -20.41 4.22 -23.96
C VAL A 79 -20.88 4.71 -25.33
N ASP A 80 -20.13 5.63 -25.96
CA ASP A 80 -20.49 6.15 -27.28
C ASP A 80 -19.94 5.30 -28.42
N PHE A 81 -18.70 4.80 -28.27
CA PHE A 81 -18.03 4.03 -29.31
C PHE A 81 -17.29 2.83 -28.74
N VAL A 82 -17.39 1.70 -29.43
CA VAL A 82 -16.62 0.49 -29.14
C VAL A 82 -15.74 0.15 -30.33
N ILE A 83 -14.44 -0.04 -30.07
CA ILE A 83 -13.42 -0.32 -31.09
C ILE A 83 -12.83 -1.72 -30.85
N PRO A 84 -13.25 -2.74 -31.60
CA PRO A 84 -12.64 -4.07 -31.52
C PRO A 84 -11.27 -4.09 -32.19
N THR A 85 -10.27 -4.62 -31.48
CA THR A 85 -8.87 -4.63 -31.94
C THR A 85 -8.36 -6.02 -32.33
N GLY A 86 -9.10 -7.08 -31.99
CA GLY A 86 -8.69 -8.47 -32.20
C GLY A 86 -7.52 -8.91 -31.32
N LYS A 87 -7.07 -8.08 -30.37
CA LYS A 87 -5.95 -8.35 -29.47
C LYS A 87 -6.35 -8.04 -28.02
N PRO A 88 -5.87 -8.83 -27.03
CA PRO A 88 -6.07 -8.50 -25.63
C PRO A 88 -5.40 -7.16 -25.29
N CYS A 89 -5.89 -6.51 -24.24
CA CYS A 89 -5.26 -5.31 -23.71
C CYS A 89 -3.88 -5.62 -23.12
N TYR A 90 -3.05 -4.57 -23.02
CA TYR A 90 -1.77 -4.67 -22.35
C TYR A 90 -1.99 -4.64 -20.83
N LEU A 91 -1.38 -5.60 -20.11
CA LEU A 91 -1.37 -5.68 -18.66
C LEU A 91 0.09 -5.75 -18.19
N ASP A 92 0.46 -4.91 -17.22
CA ASP A 92 1.78 -4.97 -16.57
C ASP A 92 1.65 -5.69 -15.23
N PRO A 93 2.50 -6.69 -14.94
CA PRO A 93 2.56 -7.32 -13.62
C PRO A 93 3.25 -6.39 -12.60
N LEU A 94 2.53 -5.33 -12.24
CA LEU A 94 3.06 -4.24 -11.45
C LEU A 94 3.40 -4.70 -10.03
N PHE A 95 2.53 -5.48 -9.38
CA PHE A 95 2.65 -5.86 -7.98
C PHE A 95 3.41 -7.17 -7.75
N THR A 96 3.66 -7.95 -8.81
CA THR A 96 4.49 -9.16 -8.73
C THR A 96 5.89 -8.83 -8.22
N ARG A 97 6.28 -9.45 -7.09
CA ARG A 97 7.63 -9.34 -6.52
C ARG A 97 8.19 -10.74 -6.38
N ASP A 98 9.30 -10.98 -7.07
CA ASP A 98 10.06 -12.22 -6.97
C ASP A 98 10.66 -12.36 -5.56
N PRO A 99 10.22 -13.35 -4.75
CA PRO A 99 10.75 -13.55 -3.40
C PRO A 99 12.26 -13.74 -3.36
N ALA A 100 12.87 -14.17 -4.48
CA ALA A 100 14.31 -14.36 -4.58
C ALA A 100 15.13 -13.08 -4.39
N LYS A 101 14.49 -11.90 -4.49
CA LYS A 101 15.13 -10.58 -4.33
C LYS A 101 14.90 -9.95 -2.96
N ILE A 102 14.21 -10.64 -2.06
CA ILE A 102 14.04 -10.19 -0.67
C ILE A 102 15.36 -10.44 0.08
N ASN A 103 15.83 -9.40 0.77
CA ASN A 103 17.07 -9.45 1.55
C ASN A 103 16.80 -9.60 3.06
N GLU A 104 17.85 -9.89 3.82
CA GLU A 104 17.82 -10.13 5.26
C GLU A 104 17.36 -8.91 6.05
N LYS A 105 17.72 -7.69 5.61
CA LYS A 105 17.25 -6.45 6.24
C LYS A 105 15.73 -6.30 6.12
N GLN A 106 15.16 -6.63 4.98
CA GLN A 106 13.71 -6.61 4.76
C GLN A 106 13.00 -7.65 5.62
N ILE A 107 13.60 -8.82 5.81
CA ILE A 107 13.09 -9.85 6.72
C ILE A 107 13.14 -9.36 8.17
N LEU A 108 14.24 -8.75 8.61
CA LEU A 108 14.36 -8.16 9.94
C LEU A 108 13.29 -7.09 10.18
N MET A 109 13.14 -6.15 9.24
CA MET A 109 12.11 -5.13 9.32
C MET A 109 10.70 -5.74 9.30
N ALA A 110 10.47 -6.81 8.56
CA ALA A 110 9.19 -7.52 8.58
C ALA A 110 8.90 -8.15 9.95
N MET A 111 9.91 -8.74 10.60
CA MET A 111 9.78 -9.25 11.98
C MET A 111 9.46 -8.13 12.97
N LEU A 112 10.14 -6.98 12.84
CA LEU A 112 9.86 -5.77 13.61
C LEU A 112 8.40 -5.33 13.44
N VAL A 113 7.90 -5.28 12.20
CA VAL A 113 6.51 -4.91 11.92
C VAL A 113 5.52 -5.90 12.54
N LEU A 114 5.71 -7.21 12.35
CA LEU A 114 4.79 -8.20 12.90
C LEU A 114 4.71 -8.14 14.43
N LYS A 115 5.85 -7.99 15.11
CA LYS A 115 5.90 -8.01 16.58
C LYS A 115 5.62 -6.65 17.23
N GLY A 116 6.25 -5.59 16.73
CA GLY A 116 6.19 -4.24 17.30
C GLY A 116 5.03 -3.39 16.77
N ILE A 117 4.31 -3.84 15.75
CA ILE A 117 3.15 -3.11 15.21
C ILE A 117 1.93 -4.03 15.13
N TYR A 118 1.95 -5.09 14.32
CA TYR A 118 0.72 -5.85 14.07
C TYR A 118 0.20 -6.53 15.35
N ALA A 119 1.09 -7.19 16.09
CA ALA A 119 0.78 -7.80 17.37
C ALA A 119 0.48 -6.75 18.47
N GLU A 120 1.27 -5.68 18.56
CA GLU A 120 1.12 -4.64 19.60
C GLU A 120 -0.26 -3.96 19.54
N TYR A 121 -0.74 -3.65 18.33
CA TYR A 121 -2.01 -2.94 18.15
C TYR A 121 -3.21 -3.86 17.80
N GLY A 122 -2.99 -5.15 17.54
CA GLY A 122 -4.05 -6.04 17.06
C GLY A 122 -4.57 -5.61 15.69
N VAL A 123 -3.67 -5.31 14.75
CA VAL A 123 -4.02 -4.78 13.42
C VAL A 123 -4.76 -5.85 12.61
N THR A 124 -6.06 -5.68 12.37
CA THR A 124 -6.86 -6.67 11.63
C THR A 124 -7.09 -6.29 10.18
N LYS A 125 -7.18 -4.99 9.88
CA LYS A 125 -7.54 -4.46 8.56
C LYS A 125 -6.41 -3.58 8.04
N LEU A 126 -5.85 -3.86 6.87
CA LEU A 126 -4.68 -3.11 6.39
C LEU A 126 -4.51 -3.04 4.88
N ASN A 127 -3.60 -2.17 4.45
CA ASN A 127 -3.04 -2.13 3.11
C ASN A 127 -1.51 -2.17 3.20
N HIS A 128 -0.90 -2.96 2.30
CA HIS A 128 0.51 -2.86 1.98
C HIS A 128 0.69 -2.02 0.71
N GLY A 129 1.54 -1.01 0.82
CA GLY A 129 2.17 -0.37 -0.32
C GLY A 129 3.06 -1.35 -1.05
N ILE A 130 3.31 -1.05 -2.32
CA ILE A 130 4.08 -1.91 -3.20
C ILE A 130 5.58 -1.91 -2.84
N GLY A 131 6.23 -3.09 -2.77
CA GLY A 131 7.66 -3.17 -2.53
C GLY A 131 8.12 -4.53 -1.98
N TYR A 132 9.44 -4.76 -2.00
CA TYR A 132 10.02 -5.97 -1.41
C TYR A 132 9.91 -6.00 0.13
N ALA A 133 9.95 -4.83 0.78
CA ALA A 133 9.83 -4.73 2.23
C ALA A 133 8.47 -5.23 2.73
N THR A 134 7.37 -4.84 2.07
CA THR A 134 6.03 -5.33 2.41
C THR A 134 5.79 -6.77 1.95
N ALA A 135 6.33 -7.17 0.79
CA ALA A 135 6.31 -8.58 0.37
C ALA A 135 6.99 -9.52 1.38
N ALA A 136 8.06 -9.08 2.05
CA ALA A 136 8.68 -9.83 3.13
C ALA A 136 7.71 -10.06 4.29
N ILE A 137 6.92 -9.05 4.69
CA ILE A 137 5.87 -9.19 5.73
C ILE A 137 4.86 -10.25 5.32
N GLU A 138 4.38 -10.19 4.07
CA GLU A 138 3.39 -11.14 3.54
C GLU A 138 3.90 -12.58 3.62
N LEU A 139 5.17 -12.80 3.27
CA LEU A 139 5.79 -14.12 3.21
C LEU A 139 6.24 -14.67 4.56
N ILE A 140 6.40 -13.83 5.59
CA ILE A 140 6.71 -14.30 6.95
C ILE A 140 5.49 -14.40 7.87
N LEU A 141 4.30 -13.97 7.42
CA LEU A 141 3.04 -14.19 8.15
C LEU A 141 2.82 -15.70 8.44
N PRO A 142 2.95 -16.61 7.45
CA PRO A 142 2.75 -18.05 7.67
C PRO A 142 3.83 -18.75 8.50
N THR A 143 4.94 -18.09 8.79
CA THR A 143 6.09 -18.65 9.50
C THR A 143 6.25 -17.92 10.83
N TYR A 144 6.90 -16.76 10.82
CA TYR A 144 7.13 -15.94 12.00
C TYR A 144 5.82 -15.47 12.64
N GLY A 145 4.79 -15.15 11.84
CA GLY A 145 3.47 -14.82 12.38
C GLY A 145 2.80 -16.00 13.11
N VAL A 146 3.08 -17.24 12.70
CA VAL A 146 2.62 -18.45 13.42
C VAL A 146 3.39 -18.65 14.72
N GLU A 147 4.71 -18.46 14.73
CA GLU A 147 5.52 -18.50 15.95
C GLU A 147 5.03 -17.50 17.01
N LEU A 148 4.60 -16.32 16.56
CA LEU A 148 4.00 -15.29 17.41
C LEU A 148 2.53 -15.55 17.79
N GLY A 149 1.90 -16.61 17.27
CA GLY A 149 0.51 -16.96 17.56
C GLY A 149 -0.51 -15.95 17.02
N LEU A 150 -0.23 -15.34 15.86
CA LEU A 150 -1.01 -14.23 15.29
C LEU A 150 -2.09 -14.66 14.29
N LYS A 151 -2.10 -15.93 13.86
CA LYS A 151 -3.11 -16.45 12.92
C LYS A 151 -4.53 -16.19 13.43
N GLY A 152 -5.35 -15.56 12.58
CA GLY A 152 -6.74 -15.18 12.90
C GLY A 152 -6.89 -13.98 13.85
N LYS A 153 -5.79 -13.42 14.36
CA LYS A 153 -5.80 -12.25 15.28
C LYS A 153 -5.37 -10.96 14.61
N VAL A 154 -4.52 -11.05 13.59
CA VAL A 154 -4.03 -9.89 12.83
C VAL A 154 -4.12 -10.18 11.34
N ALA A 155 -4.09 -9.12 10.55
CA ALA A 155 -3.93 -9.17 9.10
C ALA A 155 -4.97 -10.07 8.40
N THR A 156 -6.22 -9.99 8.86
CA THR A 156 -7.32 -10.83 8.36
C THR A 156 -8.04 -10.20 7.18
N HIS A 157 -8.05 -8.87 7.06
CA HIS A 157 -8.78 -8.14 6.03
C HIS A 157 -7.88 -7.15 5.29
N TRP A 158 -7.98 -7.11 3.97
CA TRP A 158 -7.06 -6.35 3.14
C TRP A 158 -7.77 -5.51 2.10
N ALA A 159 -7.31 -4.27 1.97
CA ALA A 159 -7.47 -3.50 0.74
C ALA A 159 -6.17 -3.66 -0.04
N LEU A 160 -6.10 -4.60 -1.00
CA LEU A 160 -4.84 -5.00 -1.63
C LEU A 160 -5.10 -5.58 -3.02
N ASN A 161 -4.17 -5.38 -3.95
CA ASN A 161 -4.17 -6.18 -5.17
C ASN A 161 -3.89 -7.66 -4.83
N PRO A 162 -4.26 -8.61 -5.70
CA PRO A 162 -3.97 -10.02 -5.48
C PRO A 162 -2.48 -10.30 -5.66
N HIS A 163 -1.66 -9.94 -4.67
CA HIS A 163 -0.21 -10.15 -4.69
C HIS A 163 0.09 -11.66 -4.71
N PRO A 164 0.96 -12.15 -5.63
CA PRO A 164 1.40 -13.54 -5.58
C PRO A 164 2.07 -13.90 -4.25
N THR A 165 2.75 -12.94 -3.61
CA THR A 165 3.39 -13.10 -2.29
C THR A 165 2.41 -13.29 -1.13
N MET A 166 1.11 -13.03 -1.33
CA MET A 166 0.07 -13.32 -0.36
C MET A 166 -0.46 -14.74 -0.41
N ILE A 167 -0.16 -15.52 -1.47
CA ILE A 167 -0.67 -16.89 -1.64
C ILE A 167 -0.38 -17.74 -0.39
N PRO A 168 0.86 -17.79 0.16
CA PRO A 168 1.13 -18.60 1.36
C PRO A 168 0.30 -18.18 2.59
N ALA A 169 0.03 -16.88 2.76
CA ALA A 169 -0.79 -16.35 3.85
C ALA A 169 -2.28 -16.70 3.70
N ILE A 170 -2.79 -16.70 2.47
CA ILE A 170 -4.15 -17.14 2.16
C ILE A 170 -4.29 -18.63 2.44
N GLU A 171 -3.41 -19.46 1.85
CA GLU A 171 -3.47 -20.92 2.03
C GLU A 171 -3.23 -21.36 3.48
N SER A 172 -2.46 -20.59 4.24
CA SER A 172 -2.24 -20.83 5.67
C SER A 172 -3.37 -20.31 6.55
N GLY A 173 -4.43 -19.72 5.99
CA GLY A 173 -5.62 -19.26 6.72
C GLY A 173 -5.39 -18.03 7.60
N PHE A 174 -4.44 -17.15 7.24
CA PHE A 174 -4.32 -15.82 7.87
C PHE A 174 -5.36 -14.86 7.32
N VAL A 175 -5.58 -14.93 6.01
CA VAL A 175 -6.40 -13.97 5.26
C VAL A 175 -7.83 -14.47 5.20
N GLN A 176 -8.77 -13.60 5.55
CA GLN A 176 -10.22 -13.85 5.47
C GLN A 176 -10.86 -13.11 4.31
N ASN A 177 -10.42 -11.90 3.99
CA ASN A 177 -11.00 -11.09 2.93
C ASN A 177 -9.99 -10.15 2.27
N ILE A 178 -10.02 -10.05 0.94
CA ILE A 178 -9.28 -9.10 0.13
C ILE A 178 -10.25 -8.39 -0.82
N PHE A 179 -10.32 -7.06 -0.71
CA PHE A 179 -10.93 -6.22 -1.74
C PHE A 179 -9.82 -5.56 -2.58
N SER A 180 -9.94 -5.66 -3.91
CA SER A 180 -8.81 -5.36 -4.81
C SER A 180 -8.98 -4.05 -5.58
N PHE A 181 -7.88 -3.30 -5.70
CA PHE A 181 -7.82 -2.12 -6.56
C PHE A 181 -7.88 -2.50 -8.05
N GLY A 182 -7.16 -3.55 -8.43
CA GLY A 182 -7.08 -4.15 -9.77
C GLY A 182 -6.80 -5.65 -9.65
N SER A 183 -6.45 -6.29 -10.77
CA SER A 183 -5.93 -7.66 -10.78
C SER A 183 -4.39 -7.66 -10.76
N GLU A 184 -3.80 -8.85 -10.83
CA GLU A 184 -2.38 -9.05 -11.10
C GLU A 184 -2.25 -10.16 -12.14
N VAL A 185 -1.39 -9.96 -13.14
CA VAL A 185 -1.21 -10.91 -14.25
C VAL A 185 -0.83 -12.28 -13.72
N GLY A 186 -1.54 -13.31 -14.17
CA GLY A 186 -1.26 -14.71 -13.81
C GLY A 186 -1.96 -15.19 -12.55
N MET A 187 -2.62 -14.31 -11.80
CA MET A 187 -3.36 -14.68 -10.59
C MET A 187 -4.82 -15.08 -10.86
N GLU A 188 -5.30 -14.93 -12.08
CA GLU A 188 -6.72 -15.05 -12.43
C GLU A 188 -7.31 -16.40 -11.99
N LYS A 189 -6.68 -17.52 -12.37
CA LYS A 189 -7.13 -18.87 -12.01
C LYS A 189 -7.09 -19.14 -10.50
N TYR A 190 -6.12 -18.57 -9.80
CA TYR A 190 -6.03 -18.71 -8.34
C TYR A 190 -7.18 -17.97 -7.65
N ILE A 191 -7.45 -16.74 -8.10
CA ILE A 191 -8.52 -15.90 -7.56
C ILE A 191 -9.90 -16.54 -7.78
N GLU A 192 -10.16 -17.09 -8.97
CA GLU A 192 -11.41 -17.82 -9.29
C GLU A 192 -11.68 -19.00 -8.34
N LYS A 193 -10.63 -19.59 -7.76
CA LYS A 193 -10.73 -20.70 -6.80
C LYS A 193 -10.78 -20.26 -5.34
N ARG A 194 -10.82 -18.96 -5.07
CA ARG A 194 -10.87 -18.38 -3.71
C ARG A 194 -12.01 -17.34 -3.57
N PRO A 195 -13.28 -17.70 -3.88
CA PRO A 195 -14.42 -16.78 -3.74
C PRO A 195 -14.77 -16.48 -2.28
N ASP A 196 -14.23 -17.24 -1.34
CA ASP A 196 -14.28 -16.98 0.10
C ASP A 196 -13.38 -15.81 0.52
N VAL A 197 -12.35 -15.49 -0.27
CA VAL A 197 -11.36 -14.44 0.02
C VAL A 197 -11.52 -13.21 -0.87
N PHE A 198 -11.80 -13.40 -2.16
CA PHE A 198 -11.87 -12.30 -3.13
C PHE A 198 -13.31 -11.94 -3.52
N ALA A 199 -13.50 -10.70 -3.96
CA ALA A 199 -14.77 -10.24 -4.53
C ALA A 199 -14.98 -10.82 -5.94
N ILE A 200 -15.65 -11.96 -6.02
CA ILE A 200 -15.94 -12.70 -7.26
C ILE A 200 -17.36 -12.41 -7.76
N GLY A 201 -17.47 -12.09 -9.06
CA GLY A 201 -18.76 -11.93 -9.74
C GLY A 201 -19.48 -13.26 -9.98
N PRO A 202 -20.77 -13.24 -10.36
CA PRO A 202 -21.53 -14.47 -10.65
C PRO A 202 -20.96 -15.27 -11.84
N ASP A 203 -20.16 -14.63 -12.68
CA ASP A 203 -19.42 -15.24 -13.79
C ASP A 203 -18.15 -15.99 -13.34
N GLY A 204 -17.76 -15.87 -12.08
CA GLY A 204 -16.61 -16.56 -11.49
C GLY A 204 -15.31 -15.75 -11.49
N SER A 205 -15.25 -14.59 -12.16
CA SER A 205 -14.04 -13.75 -12.21
C SER A 205 -14.04 -12.63 -11.15
N LEU A 206 -12.85 -12.09 -10.84
CA LEU A 206 -12.68 -10.95 -9.93
C LEU A 206 -13.44 -9.71 -10.42
N ARG A 207 -14.03 -8.97 -9.47
CA ARG A 207 -14.52 -7.60 -9.66
C ARG A 207 -13.66 -6.64 -8.82
N SER A 208 -12.60 -6.12 -9.42
CA SER A 208 -11.80 -5.05 -8.81
C SER A 208 -12.53 -3.70 -8.87
N ASN A 209 -12.15 -2.75 -8.03
CA ASN A 209 -12.59 -1.36 -8.16
C ASN A 209 -11.63 -0.44 -7.42
N ARG A 210 -10.84 0.36 -8.15
CA ARG A 210 -9.82 1.22 -7.55
C ARG A 210 -10.42 2.35 -6.73
N MET A 211 -11.51 2.97 -7.18
CA MET A 211 -12.16 4.05 -6.42
C MET A 211 -12.68 3.53 -5.07
N ILE A 212 -13.44 2.44 -5.07
CA ILE A 212 -13.99 1.83 -3.85
C ILE A 212 -12.85 1.32 -2.95
N CYS A 213 -11.86 0.63 -3.52
CA CYS A 213 -10.74 0.11 -2.74
C CYS A 213 -9.89 1.23 -2.12
N GLN A 214 -9.73 2.38 -2.80
CA GLN A 214 -9.10 3.57 -2.22
C GLN A 214 -9.94 4.16 -1.07
N ALA A 215 -11.27 4.17 -1.18
CA ALA A 215 -12.14 4.61 -0.09
C ALA A 215 -12.07 3.67 1.12
N ILE A 216 -12.06 2.36 0.90
CA ILE A 216 -11.81 1.35 1.94
C ILE A 216 -10.44 1.59 2.57
N GLY A 217 -9.41 1.78 1.74
CA GLY A 217 -8.05 2.05 2.17
C GLY A 217 -7.91 3.34 2.98
N HIS A 218 -8.79 4.32 2.78
CA HIS A 218 -8.80 5.54 3.57
C HIS A 218 -9.54 5.36 4.91
N TYR A 219 -10.79 4.86 4.87
CA TYR A 219 -11.70 4.89 6.01
C TYR A 219 -11.83 3.58 6.80
N ALA A 220 -11.64 2.42 6.17
CA ALA A 220 -12.05 1.13 6.72
C ALA A 220 -10.88 0.25 7.20
N ILE A 221 -9.63 0.63 6.92
CA ILE A 221 -8.44 -0.09 7.41
C ILE A 221 -7.88 0.54 8.68
N ASP A 222 -7.24 -0.26 9.52
CA ASP A 222 -6.52 0.18 10.72
C ASP A 222 -5.16 0.78 10.36
N LEU A 223 -4.50 0.21 9.34
CA LEU A 223 -3.10 0.48 9.04
C LEU A 223 -2.81 0.58 7.54
N PHE A 224 -2.02 1.58 7.16
CA PHE A 224 -1.26 1.61 5.91
C PHE A 224 0.23 1.46 6.23
N ILE A 225 0.95 0.61 5.49
CA ILE A 225 2.41 0.54 5.51
C ILE A 225 2.95 0.61 4.10
N GLY A 226 3.95 1.46 3.86
CA GLY A 226 4.58 1.59 2.55
C GLY A 226 6.06 1.92 2.64
N ALA A 227 6.76 1.64 1.54
CA ALA A 227 8.13 2.06 1.35
C ALA A 227 8.21 3.43 0.65
N THR A 228 9.35 4.09 0.82
CA THR A 228 9.67 5.39 0.21
C THR A 228 11.16 5.44 -0.16
N LEU A 229 11.57 6.42 -0.95
CA LEU A 229 12.98 6.60 -1.33
C LEU A 229 13.73 7.53 -0.37
N GLN A 230 13.06 8.55 0.15
CA GLN A 230 13.63 9.46 1.12
C GLN A 230 12.64 9.76 2.26
N ILE A 231 13.19 9.92 3.46
CA ILE A 231 12.55 10.54 4.62
C ILE A 231 13.45 11.64 5.14
N ASP A 232 12.89 12.82 5.41
CA ASP A 232 13.62 13.90 6.06
C ASP A 232 13.56 13.84 7.59
N GLN A 233 14.29 14.76 8.24
CA GLN A 233 14.31 14.89 9.70
C GLN A 233 12.94 15.13 10.34
N ASP A 234 11.97 15.66 9.58
CA ASP A 234 10.61 15.93 10.06
C ASP A 234 9.66 14.75 9.83
N GLY A 235 10.15 13.69 9.17
CA GLY A 235 9.38 12.49 8.84
C GLY A 235 8.61 12.61 7.53
N ASN A 236 8.80 13.68 6.76
CA ASN A 236 8.18 13.79 5.44
C ASN A 236 8.82 12.78 4.50
N SER A 237 8.01 12.05 3.75
CA SER A 237 8.49 11.02 2.83
C SER A 237 8.14 11.33 1.38
N SER A 238 9.07 11.01 0.48
CA SER A 238 8.85 11.16 -0.96
C SER A 238 9.58 10.10 -1.78
N THR A 239 8.97 9.74 -2.90
CA THR A 239 9.57 8.93 -3.96
C THR A 239 10.12 9.78 -5.10
N ALA A 240 10.03 11.11 -5.00
CA ALA A 240 10.66 12.04 -5.93
C ALA A 240 12.18 12.06 -5.68
N THR A 241 12.96 11.88 -6.75
CA THR A 241 14.42 12.02 -6.73
C THR A 241 14.84 12.99 -7.82
N LYS A 242 16.05 13.55 -7.73
CA LYS A 242 16.59 14.48 -8.74
C LYS A 242 16.39 13.95 -10.18
N GLY A 243 15.63 14.71 -10.98
CA GLY A 243 15.37 14.43 -12.40
C GLY A 243 14.25 13.42 -12.71
N ARG A 244 13.52 12.88 -11.71
CA ARG A 244 12.40 11.96 -11.95
C ARG A 244 11.15 12.37 -11.18
N ILE A 245 10.12 12.78 -11.90
CA ILE A 245 8.76 12.93 -11.36
C ILE A 245 8.16 11.52 -11.25
N SER A 246 8.08 11.00 -10.04
CA SER A 246 7.31 9.80 -9.72
C SER A 246 5.88 10.21 -9.34
N GLY A 247 4.89 9.45 -9.79
CA GLY A 247 3.51 9.62 -9.35
C GLY A 247 3.34 9.14 -7.91
N PHE A 248 2.40 9.74 -7.17
CA PHE A 248 2.10 9.33 -5.80
C PHE A 248 1.30 8.02 -5.70
N GLY A 249 0.52 7.69 -6.73
CA GLY A 249 -0.41 6.56 -6.70
C GLY A 249 -1.40 6.67 -5.52
N GLY A 250 -1.62 5.57 -4.79
CA GLY A 250 -2.54 5.53 -3.65
C GLY A 250 -1.93 5.97 -2.32
N ALA A 251 -0.62 6.23 -2.27
CA ALA A 251 0.09 6.41 -1.01
C ALA A 251 -0.38 7.62 -0.19
N PRO A 252 -0.63 8.82 -0.75
CA PRO A 252 -1.14 9.95 0.04
C PRO A 252 -2.53 9.69 0.62
N ASN A 253 -3.43 9.05 -0.15
CA ASN A 253 -4.78 8.70 0.33
C ASN A 253 -4.73 7.71 1.50
N MET A 254 -3.89 6.68 1.42
CA MET A 254 -3.82 5.66 2.47
C MET A 254 -2.89 6.03 3.61
N GLY A 255 -1.84 6.80 3.34
CA GLY A 255 -0.82 7.27 4.27
C GLY A 255 -1.17 8.56 4.99
N THR A 256 -2.45 8.82 5.24
CA THR A 256 -2.92 9.94 6.05
C THR A 256 -3.92 9.48 7.09
N ASN A 257 -4.02 10.22 8.20
CA ASN A 257 -5.08 10.00 9.16
C ASN A 257 -6.43 10.49 8.60
N ALA A 258 -7.39 9.57 8.44
CA ALA A 258 -8.71 9.89 7.94
C ALA A 258 -9.52 10.74 8.92
N GLY A 259 -9.44 12.07 8.81
CA GLY A 259 -10.07 13.02 9.73
C GLY A 259 -11.59 12.89 9.87
N GLY A 260 -12.26 12.34 8.85
CA GLY A 260 -13.71 12.06 8.85
C GLY A 260 -14.11 10.74 9.53
N ARG A 261 -13.17 9.84 9.85
CA ARG A 261 -13.48 8.55 10.49
C ARG A 261 -14.04 8.75 11.90
N ARG A 262 -15.11 8.03 12.24
CA ARG A 262 -15.71 7.99 13.60
C ARG A 262 -15.89 6.58 14.16
N HIS A 263 -15.89 5.56 13.30
CA HIS A 263 -16.01 4.17 13.72
C HIS A 263 -14.73 3.71 14.46
N TRP A 264 -14.92 3.19 15.66
CA TRP A 264 -13.84 2.71 16.52
C TRP A 264 -13.36 1.31 16.11
N THR A 265 -12.04 1.10 16.16
CA THR A 265 -11.42 -0.22 16.16
C THR A 265 -10.31 -0.21 17.21
N GLU A 266 -9.91 -1.38 17.69
CA GLU A 266 -8.89 -1.51 18.73
C GLU A 266 -7.57 -0.83 18.35
N ALA A 267 -7.03 -1.15 17.18
CA ALA A 267 -5.77 -0.56 16.68
C ALA A 267 -5.86 0.98 16.53
N TRP A 268 -6.98 1.48 16.02
CA TRP A 268 -7.23 2.91 15.84
C TRP A 268 -7.36 3.64 17.18
N GLY A 269 -8.06 3.03 18.15
CA GLY A 269 -8.22 3.53 19.51
C GLY A 269 -6.90 3.59 20.26
N LYS A 270 -6.17 2.46 20.33
CA LYS A 270 -4.86 2.35 20.99
C LYS A 270 -3.84 3.37 20.47
N THR A 271 -3.80 3.59 19.16
CA THR A 271 -2.91 4.58 18.54
C THR A 271 -3.30 6.00 18.93
N GLY A 272 -4.61 6.29 19.03
CA GLY A 272 -5.11 7.57 19.51
C GLY A 272 -4.79 7.84 20.96
N GLU A 273 -5.04 6.88 21.85
CA GLU A 273 -4.78 6.97 23.29
C GLU A 273 -3.31 7.28 23.59
N GLY A 274 -2.38 6.69 22.84
CA GLY A 274 -0.95 6.94 22.99
C GLY A 274 -0.42 8.16 22.25
N TYR A 275 -1.27 9.00 21.63
CA TYR A 275 -0.79 10.14 20.84
C TYR A 275 -0.29 11.28 21.75
N GLY A 276 1.02 11.49 21.75
CA GLY A 276 1.72 12.37 22.70
C GLY A 276 1.36 13.85 22.59
N MET A 277 0.76 14.28 21.47
CA MET A 277 0.35 15.67 21.25
C MET A 277 -1.18 15.89 21.33
N ASN A 278 -1.97 14.87 21.73
CA ASN A 278 -3.43 15.00 21.74
C ASN A 278 -3.90 16.12 22.68
N SER A 279 -3.37 16.18 23.91
CA SER A 279 -3.77 17.19 24.89
C SER A 279 -3.51 18.63 24.43
N ALA A 280 -2.47 18.84 23.63
CA ALA A 280 -2.13 20.14 23.08
C ALA A 280 -3.03 20.56 21.89
N LEU A 281 -3.60 19.61 21.16
CA LEU A 281 -4.37 19.86 19.94
C LEU A 281 -5.88 19.78 20.17
N ASP A 282 -6.33 18.71 20.82
CA ASP A 282 -7.73 18.31 20.95
C ASP A 282 -8.19 18.26 22.44
N GLY A 283 -7.32 18.64 23.39
CA GLY A 283 -7.61 18.55 24.82
C GLY A 283 -7.74 17.11 25.32
N GLU A 284 -8.65 16.86 26.27
CA GLU A 284 -8.92 15.51 26.79
C GLU A 284 -9.88 14.69 25.91
N MET A 285 -10.33 15.24 24.77
CA MET A 285 -11.31 14.57 23.92
C MET A 285 -10.73 13.27 23.33
N PRO A 286 -11.31 12.09 23.61
CA PRO A 286 -10.79 10.83 23.07
C PRO A 286 -10.93 10.79 21.55
N ARG A 287 -9.82 10.52 20.86
CA ARG A 287 -9.79 10.40 19.41
C ARG A 287 -8.77 9.36 18.98
N GLY A 288 -9.21 8.42 18.16
CA GLY A 288 -8.31 7.46 17.54
C GLY A 288 -7.52 8.04 16.38
N ARG A 289 -6.49 7.31 15.96
CA ARG A 289 -5.64 7.65 14.82
C ARG A 289 -5.34 6.41 14.01
N LYS A 290 -5.36 6.55 12.69
CA LYS A 290 -4.94 5.48 11.78
C LYS A 290 -3.44 5.24 11.94
N LEU A 291 -3.01 3.98 11.85
CA LEU A 291 -1.59 3.68 11.75
C LEU A 291 -1.08 3.98 10.33
N VAL A 292 -0.08 4.84 10.23
CA VAL A 292 0.62 5.15 8.98
C VAL A 292 2.09 4.84 9.22
N VAL A 293 2.55 3.77 8.58
CA VAL A 293 3.89 3.24 8.74
C VAL A 293 4.71 3.52 7.50
N GLN A 294 5.90 4.08 7.70
CA GLN A 294 6.94 4.14 6.67
C GLN A 294 8.01 3.11 6.97
N MET A 295 8.36 2.30 5.97
CA MET A 295 9.33 1.21 6.12
C MET A 295 10.41 1.37 5.05
N LEU A 296 11.65 1.58 5.48
CA LEU A 296 12.79 1.80 4.58
C LEU A 296 14.10 1.41 5.25
N GLU A 297 15.01 0.83 4.47
CA GLU A 297 16.38 0.62 4.91
C GLU A 297 17.07 1.97 5.16
N THR A 298 18.05 2.05 6.05
CA THR A 298 18.77 3.32 6.32
C THR A 298 19.47 3.88 5.08
N ARG A 299 19.94 2.99 4.21
CA ARG A 299 20.65 3.30 2.96
C ARG A 299 20.18 2.40 1.83
N HIS A 300 20.32 2.90 0.61
CA HIS A 300 20.30 2.09 -0.60
C HIS A 300 21.58 2.33 -1.40
N ALA A 301 21.74 1.62 -2.53
CA ALA A 301 22.97 1.68 -3.34
C ALA A 301 23.34 3.09 -3.85
N LYS A 302 22.39 4.04 -3.92
CA LYS A 302 22.66 5.41 -4.42
C LYS A 302 22.81 6.45 -3.31
N GLY A 303 22.63 6.09 -2.03
CA GLY A 303 22.78 7.05 -0.93
C GLY A 303 21.94 6.75 0.32
N PRO A 304 21.96 7.67 1.28
CA PRO A 304 21.13 7.58 2.47
C PRO A 304 19.65 7.79 2.13
N ASN A 305 18.78 6.98 2.73
CA ASN A 305 17.33 7.17 2.64
C ASN A 305 16.83 8.18 3.69
N PHE A 306 17.53 8.27 4.82
CA PHE A 306 17.31 9.32 5.80
C PHE A 306 18.17 10.54 5.47
N VAL A 307 17.53 11.66 5.19
CA VAL A 307 18.17 12.89 4.72
C VAL A 307 17.76 14.09 5.59
N GLU A 308 18.51 15.18 5.53
CA GLU A 308 18.13 16.41 6.25
C GLU A 308 17.05 17.20 5.50
N ARG A 309 17.06 17.12 4.17
CA ARG A 309 16.15 17.80 3.25
C ARG A 309 15.87 16.87 2.06
N LEU A 310 14.60 16.70 1.71
CA LEU A 310 14.18 15.89 0.57
C LEU A 310 14.66 16.48 -0.77
N ASP A 311 15.00 15.62 -1.72
CA ASP A 311 15.19 15.97 -3.14
C ASP A 311 13.93 16.58 -3.76
N ALA A 312 12.76 16.31 -3.16
CA ALA A 312 11.47 16.87 -3.56
C ALA A 312 11.47 18.40 -3.60
N TRP A 313 12.26 19.06 -2.75
CA TRP A 313 12.41 20.52 -2.79
C TRP A 313 13.03 20.99 -4.11
N ASP A 314 14.16 20.39 -4.50
CA ASP A 314 14.87 20.71 -5.74
C ASP A 314 14.00 20.36 -6.96
N LEU A 315 13.23 19.28 -6.89
CA LEU A 315 12.29 18.89 -7.94
C LEU A 315 11.17 19.92 -8.10
N ALA A 316 10.61 20.44 -7.00
CA ALA A 316 9.55 21.44 -7.07
C ALA A 316 10.04 22.73 -7.71
N GLU A 317 11.23 23.20 -7.34
CA GLU A 317 11.84 24.37 -7.97
C GLU A 317 12.06 24.16 -9.48
N ALA A 318 12.68 23.03 -9.86
CA ALA A 318 12.96 22.71 -11.26
C ALA A 318 11.70 22.53 -12.11
N ALA A 319 10.63 21.98 -11.54
CA ALA A 319 9.37 21.73 -12.25
C ALA A 319 8.33 22.86 -12.10
N GLY A 320 8.66 23.94 -11.38
CA GLY A 320 7.73 25.04 -11.11
C GLY A 320 6.49 24.61 -10.30
N LEU A 321 6.64 23.62 -9.41
CA LEU A 321 5.56 23.16 -8.55
C LEU A 321 5.42 24.13 -7.36
N PRO A 322 4.18 24.47 -6.95
CA PRO A 322 3.95 25.38 -5.83
C PRO A 322 4.37 24.78 -4.48
N LEU A 323 4.47 23.45 -4.39
CA LEU A 323 4.85 22.72 -3.19
C LEU A 323 5.80 21.57 -3.56
N PRO A 324 6.77 21.22 -2.68
CA PRO A 324 7.51 19.97 -2.79
C PRO A 324 6.56 18.77 -2.88
N PRO A 325 6.76 17.85 -3.85
CA PRO A 325 5.93 16.66 -3.97
C PRO A 325 6.26 15.66 -2.85
N VAL A 326 5.74 15.93 -1.67
CA VAL A 326 5.73 15.03 -0.51
C VAL A 326 4.62 14.01 -0.70
N MET A 327 4.98 12.73 -0.62
CA MET A 327 4.05 11.61 -0.76
C MET A 327 3.27 11.40 0.54
N ILE A 328 3.95 11.41 1.69
CA ILE A 328 3.34 11.32 3.02
C ILE A 328 4.00 12.35 3.92
N TYR A 329 3.19 13.24 4.50
CA TYR A 329 3.69 14.26 5.41
C TYR A 329 4.07 13.65 6.75
N GLY A 330 5.13 14.20 7.36
CA GLY A 330 5.62 13.73 8.65
C GLY A 330 4.56 13.78 9.75
N SER A 331 3.62 14.73 9.69
CA SER A 331 2.49 14.84 10.64
C SER A 331 1.54 13.65 10.61
N ASP A 332 1.42 12.95 9.48
CA ASP A 332 0.56 11.78 9.32
C ASP A 332 1.25 10.48 9.74
N VAL A 333 2.59 10.42 9.69
CA VAL A 333 3.36 9.23 10.01
C VAL A 333 3.26 8.91 11.51
N SER A 334 2.75 7.72 11.84
CA SER A 334 2.71 7.23 13.21
C SER A 334 3.93 6.39 13.57
N HIS A 335 4.49 5.64 12.61
CA HIS A 335 5.67 4.80 12.81
C HIS A 335 6.64 4.91 11.64
N ILE A 336 7.93 4.84 11.94
CA ILE A 336 8.99 4.58 10.95
C ILE A 336 9.74 3.33 11.36
N VAL A 337 9.99 2.44 10.41
CA VAL A 337 10.72 1.18 10.60
C VAL A 337 11.96 1.19 9.71
N SER A 338 13.12 0.91 10.30
CA SER A 338 14.37 0.60 9.62
C SER A 338 14.99 -0.66 10.23
N GLU A 339 16.11 -1.12 9.67
CA GLU A 339 16.86 -2.24 10.24
C GLU A 339 17.40 -1.97 11.66
N GLU A 340 17.45 -0.70 12.09
CA GLU A 340 17.88 -0.27 13.43
C GLU A 340 16.77 -0.40 14.48
N GLY A 341 15.50 -0.45 14.07
CA GLY A 341 14.35 -0.52 14.96
C GLY A 341 13.13 0.27 14.47
N ILE A 342 12.24 0.57 15.41
CA ILE A 342 10.97 1.28 15.17
C ILE A 342 10.96 2.58 15.95
N ALA A 343 10.68 3.69 15.26
CA ALA A 343 10.34 4.98 15.87
C ALA A 343 8.82 5.14 15.91
N TYR A 344 8.24 5.14 17.11
CA TYR A 344 6.82 5.33 17.43
C TYR A 344 6.49 6.83 17.49
N LEU A 345 6.61 7.52 16.36
CA LEU A 345 6.56 8.98 16.28
C LEU A 345 5.28 9.59 16.87
N TYR A 346 4.17 8.85 16.84
CA TYR A 346 2.90 9.29 17.39
C TYR A 346 2.95 9.51 18.91
N ARG A 347 3.87 8.86 19.64
CA ARG A 347 4.08 9.03 21.09
C ARG A 347 4.89 10.27 21.47
N ALA A 348 5.61 10.83 20.51
CA ALA A 348 6.40 12.03 20.75
C ALA A 348 5.48 13.22 21.07
N ARG A 349 5.95 14.08 21.99
CA ARG A 349 5.24 15.22 22.56
C ARG A 349 5.66 16.55 21.94
N SER A 350 6.69 16.53 21.09
CA SER A 350 7.19 17.70 20.37
C SER A 350 7.82 17.30 19.04
N LEU A 351 8.00 18.29 18.15
CA LEU A 351 8.72 18.09 16.90
C LEU A 351 10.18 17.68 17.14
N GLU A 352 10.82 18.19 18.21
CA GLU A 352 12.21 17.80 18.51
C GLU A 352 12.31 16.35 18.98
N GLU A 353 11.37 15.88 19.81
CA GLU A 353 11.32 14.46 20.22
C GLU A 353 11.03 13.54 19.02
N ARG A 354 10.23 14.00 18.04
CA ARG A 354 10.05 13.29 16.76
C ARG A 354 11.36 13.22 15.97
N ARG A 355 12.06 14.34 15.80
CA ARG A 355 13.35 14.41 15.10
C ARG A 355 14.38 13.50 15.76
N ALA A 356 14.46 13.52 17.09
CA ALA A 356 15.33 12.65 17.88
C ALA A 356 15.02 11.16 17.64
N ALA A 357 13.73 10.77 17.65
CA ALA A 357 13.32 9.41 17.35
C ALA A 357 13.69 8.97 15.92
N ILE A 358 13.58 9.88 14.94
CA ILE A 358 14.00 9.62 13.55
C ILE A 358 15.52 9.41 13.48
N ARG A 359 16.32 10.30 14.09
CA ARG A 359 17.78 10.17 14.16
C ARG A 359 18.20 8.84 14.78
N ALA A 360 17.52 8.42 15.85
CA ALA A 360 17.84 7.20 16.60
C ALA A 360 17.73 5.90 15.78
N ILE A 361 16.95 5.89 14.70
CA ILE A 361 16.77 4.73 13.80
C ILE A 361 17.36 4.96 12.40
N ALA A 362 18.05 6.08 12.17
CA ALA A 362 18.60 6.45 10.86
C ALA A 362 19.98 5.85 10.57
N GLY A 363 20.49 4.96 11.43
CA GLY A 363 21.74 4.23 11.25
C GLY A 363 22.96 5.14 11.11
N ASP A 364 23.85 4.78 10.18
CA ASP A 364 25.10 5.50 9.88
C ASP A 364 24.93 6.65 8.86
N THR A 365 23.70 7.05 8.55
CA THR A 365 23.42 8.17 7.65
C THR A 365 23.90 9.49 8.27
N PRO A 366 24.12 10.56 7.47
CA PRO A 366 24.46 11.87 8.03
C PRO A 366 23.46 12.36 9.08
N LEU A 367 22.16 12.05 8.90
CA LEU A 367 21.13 12.35 9.89
C LEU A 367 21.28 11.48 11.15
N GLY A 368 21.54 10.18 11.00
CA GLY A 368 21.74 9.25 12.12
C GLY A 368 23.00 9.52 12.94
N GLN A 369 24.07 10.00 12.31
CA GLN A 369 25.31 10.39 13.00
C GLN A 369 25.14 11.58 13.97
N LYS A 370 24.05 12.34 13.84
CA LYS A 370 23.68 13.43 14.77
C LYS A 370 22.94 12.92 16.02
N ASN A 371 22.72 11.62 16.14
CA ASN A 371 22.03 11.03 17.29
C ASN A 371 22.88 11.09 18.56
N ASP A 372 22.33 11.65 19.64
CA ASP A 372 22.92 11.56 20.98
C ASP A 372 22.59 10.18 21.62
N PRO A 373 23.59 9.38 22.04
CA PRO A 373 23.35 8.10 22.72
C PRO A 373 22.50 8.22 23.99
N ALA A 374 22.62 9.31 24.75
CA ALA A 374 21.82 9.53 25.96
C ALA A 374 20.36 9.81 25.60
N GLU A 375 20.13 10.62 24.57
CA GLU A 375 18.80 10.90 24.02
C GLU A 375 18.15 9.60 23.49
N LYS A 376 18.88 8.79 22.70
CA LYS A 376 18.39 7.48 22.21
C LYS A 376 18.02 6.54 23.35
N LYS A 377 18.80 6.50 24.43
CA LYS A 377 18.48 5.69 25.61
C LYS A 377 17.18 6.16 26.27
N ALA A 378 17.00 7.47 26.46
CA ALA A 378 15.77 8.02 27.03
C ALA A 378 14.55 7.73 26.14
N LEU A 379 14.69 7.80 24.81
CA LEU A 379 13.64 7.45 23.86
C LEU A 379 13.26 5.96 23.91
N ARG A 380 14.23 5.07 24.14
CA ARG A 380 13.98 3.64 24.37
C ARG A 380 13.24 3.39 25.67
N GLU A 381 13.67 4.01 26.76
CA GLU A 381 13.00 3.91 28.07
C GLU A 381 11.57 4.46 28.03
N ALA A 382 11.32 5.51 27.25
CA ALA A 382 9.98 6.05 27.02
C ALA A 382 9.13 5.22 26.03
N GLY A 383 9.69 4.19 25.40
CA GLY A 383 9.02 3.39 24.38
C GLY A 383 8.68 4.17 23.10
N ILE A 384 9.35 5.30 22.85
CA ILE A 384 9.25 6.09 21.61
C ILE A 384 10.13 5.46 20.52
N VAL A 385 11.22 4.78 20.90
CA VAL A 385 12.04 3.96 20.02
C VAL A 385 12.08 2.55 20.58
N LYS A 386 11.98 1.52 19.74
CA LYS A 386 12.29 0.13 20.14
C LYS A 386 13.24 -0.49 19.13
N THR A 387 14.35 -1.06 19.62
CA THR A 387 15.30 -1.84 18.81
C THR A 387 14.81 -3.28 18.65
N PRO A 388 15.45 -4.10 17.79
CA PRO A 388 15.18 -5.54 17.77
C PRO A 388 15.31 -6.20 19.15
N GLU A 389 16.31 -5.80 19.94
CA GLU A 389 16.55 -6.30 21.30
C GLU A 389 15.39 -5.96 22.25
N ASP A 390 14.88 -4.72 22.20
CA ASP A 390 13.74 -4.28 23.02
C ASP A 390 12.47 -5.08 22.72
N LEU A 391 12.35 -5.56 21.48
CA LEU A 391 11.27 -6.43 21.04
C LEU A 391 11.59 -7.92 21.23
N GLY A 392 12.75 -8.29 21.77
CA GLY A 392 13.19 -9.69 21.90
C GLY A 392 13.24 -10.40 20.56
N ILE A 393 13.75 -9.73 19.53
CA ILE A 393 14.01 -10.27 18.19
C ILE A 393 15.50 -10.56 18.08
N ASP A 394 15.83 -11.83 17.84
CA ASP A 394 17.18 -12.24 17.49
C ASP A 394 17.44 -11.93 16.01
N VAL A 395 18.33 -10.96 15.77
CA VAL A 395 18.69 -10.49 14.43
C VAL A 395 19.31 -11.60 13.57
N SER A 396 19.97 -12.60 14.17
CA SER A 396 20.58 -13.71 13.42
C SER A 396 19.54 -14.62 12.75
N ARG A 397 18.29 -14.59 13.24
CA ARG A 397 17.16 -15.32 12.65
C ARG A 397 16.54 -14.60 11.46
N ALA A 398 16.89 -13.34 11.20
CA ALA A 398 16.38 -12.57 10.07
C ALA A 398 17.06 -13.00 8.75
N ASN A 399 16.83 -14.25 8.37
CA ASN A 399 17.36 -14.85 7.16
C ASN A 399 16.22 -15.42 6.32
N ARG A 400 16.56 -15.80 5.09
CA ARG A 400 15.59 -16.23 4.09
C ARG A 400 14.79 -17.48 4.47
N ASP A 401 15.25 -18.30 5.41
CA ASP A 401 14.50 -19.48 5.86
C ASP A 401 13.15 -19.11 6.50
N LEU A 402 12.97 -17.85 6.93
CA LEU A 402 11.67 -17.35 7.38
C LEU A 402 10.66 -17.13 6.24
N LEU A 403 11.08 -16.98 4.98
CA LEU A 403 10.13 -16.77 3.89
C LEU A 403 9.38 -18.07 3.59
N ALA A 404 8.04 -18.03 3.61
CA ALA A 404 7.20 -19.17 3.26
C ALA A 404 7.41 -19.65 1.81
N ALA A 405 7.88 -18.76 0.92
CA ALA A 405 8.25 -19.04 -0.46
C ALA A 405 9.56 -18.33 -0.79
N GLN A 406 10.52 -19.04 -1.38
CA GLN A 406 11.87 -18.55 -1.67
C GLN A 406 12.01 -17.90 -3.06
N ASN A 407 11.11 -18.20 -3.97
CA ASN A 407 11.11 -17.75 -5.35
C ASN A 407 9.70 -17.84 -5.96
N LEU A 408 9.58 -17.52 -7.25
CA LEU A 408 8.31 -17.57 -7.97
C LEU A 408 7.79 -19.00 -8.13
N GLU A 409 8.66 -20.00 -8.30
CA GLU A 409 8.28 -21.41 -8.40
C GLU A 409 7.60 -21.90 -7.10
N ASP A 410 8.09 -21.46 -5.95
CA ASP A 410 7.47 -21.74 -4.65
C ASP A 410 6.06 -21.16 -4.57
N LEU A 411 5.86 -19.94 -5.05
CA LEU A 411 4.52 -19.33 -5.11
C LEU A 411 3.58 -20.13 -6.03
N VAL A 412 4.09 -20.64 -7.16
CA VAL A 412 3.32 -21.56 -8.01
C VAL A 412 2.95 -22.83 -7.24
N ARG A 413 3.90 -23.43 -6.51
CA ARG A 413 3.64 -24.63 -5.69
C ARG A 413 2.60 -24.37 -4.60
N TRP A 414 2.73 -23.26 -3.86
CA TRP A 414 1.75 -22.84 -2.87
C TRP A 414 0.35 -22.64 -3.46
N SER A 415 0.26 -22.13 -4.68
CA SER A 415 -1.01 -21.94 -5.38
C SER A 415 -1.65 -23.24 -5.90
N GLY A 416 -0.97 -24.39 -5.78
CA GLY A 416 -1.40 -25.64 -6.43
C GLY A 416 -1.30 -25.60 -7.96
N GLY A 417 -0.37 -24.81 -8.50
CA GLY A 417 -0.21 -24.60 -9.95
C GLY A 417 -1.22 -23.64 -10.58
N LEU A 418 -2.00 -22.90 -9.78
CA LEU A 418 -3.00 -21.95 -10.26
C LEU A 418 -2.41 -20.57 -10.60
N TYR A 419 -1.34 -20.16 -9.93
CA TYR A 419 -0.60 -18.95 -10.27
C TYR A 419 0.29 -19.21 -11.50
N GLU A 420 0.13 -18.40 -12.53
CA GLU A 420 0.94 -18.45 -13.75
C GLU A 420 1.95 -17.31 -13.77
N VAL A 421 3.23 -17.60 -13.57
CA VAL A 421 4.28 -16.57 -13.58
C VAL A 421 4.22 -15.77 -14.89
N PRO A 422 4.11 -14.43 -14.85
CA PRO A 422 4.09 -13.61 -16.05
C PRO A 422 5.36 -13.77 -16.88
N ALA A 423 5.26 -13.70 -18.21
CA ALA A 423 6.39 -13.92 -19.11
C ALA A 423 7.62 -13.03 -18.83
N LYS A 424 7.41 -11.83 -18.29
CA LYS A 424 8.46 -10.88 -17.87
C LYS A 424 9.37 -11.42 -16.75
N PHE A 425 8.92 -12.44 -16.01
CA PHE A 425 9.61 -13.02 -14.86
C PHE A 425 9.97 -14.51 -15.03
N ARG A 426 9.71 -15.08 -16.21
CA ARG A 426 10.13 -16.46 -16.54
C ARG A 426 11.56 -16.51 -17.04
#